data_AF-A0A967SCN0-F1
#
_entry.id   AF-A0A967SCN0-F1
#
_cell.length_a   1.000
_cell.length_b   1.000
_cell.length_c   1.000
_cell.angle_alpha   90.00
_cell.angle_beta   90.00
_cell.angle_gamma   90.00
#
_symmetry.space_group_name_H-M   'P 1'
#
loop_
_entity.id
_entity.type
_entity.pdbx_description
1 polymer ?
#
loop_
_entity_poly.entity_id
_entity_poly.type
_entity_poly.pdbx_seq_one_letter_code
_entity_poly.pdbx_strand_id
1 'polypeptide(L)'
;MADTDTTYFRRGLGLKKEVQPVLDAEYHSAVVAQIKAAEGNAATYGDITVKLAEEFGFCYGVDRAVDYAYQTAMKFPDRQIYLVGEIIHNPHVNQRMRDMGIEFIYPDDDGRFDFSGVTADDVVILPAFGVTLHDFETLKEIGCVLIDTTCGSVLNVWKRVDQYAKDGFTAIIHGKYRHEETRATASQVNRHGGRYVIVRNMDEARLLMDYIEQNDAAMDREALMDHFREKASPDFDPDLHLVRVGAANQTTMLSTESLAIAEAIGESIAARYGAGARDDHFRSFDTICSATQERQDAVKEMMKDPPDIMVVI
;
A
#
# COMPACT_ATOMS: atom_id res chain seq x y z
N MET A 1 1.62 -33.75 23.30
CA MET A 1 2.00 -33.14 22.01
C MET A 1 1.56 -31.70 22.11
N ALA A 2 2.48 -30.83 22.53
CA ALA A 2 2.20 -29.42 22.76
C ALA A 2 2.08 -28.71 21.40
N ASP A 3 1.13 -27.80 21.36
CA ASP A 3 0.68 -26.99 20.23
C ASP A 3 1.88 -26.32 19.53
N THR A 4 1.86 -26.28 18.19
CA THR A 4 2.91 -25.59 17.41
C THR A 4 2.84 -24.10 17.69
N ASP A 5 3.75 -23.59 18.53
CA ASP A 5 3.96 -22.16 18.77
C ASP A 5 4.15 -21.44 17.44
N THR A 6 3.07 -20.80 16.97
CA THR A 6 3.09 -20.08 15.71
C THR A 6 3.86 -18.79 15.95
N THR A 7 5.03 -18.63 15.33
CA THR A 7 5.85 -17.41 15.42
C THR A 7 5.38 -16.29 14.49
N TYR A 8 4.27 -16.49 13.77
CA TYR A 8 3.75 -15.54 12.78
C TYR A 8 2.29 -15.17 13.02
N PHE A 9 2.04 -13.90 13.35
CA PHE A 9 0.73 -13.38 13.74
C PHE A 9 0.22 -12.35 12.74
N ARG A 10 -0.92 -12.61 12.10
CA ARG A 10 -1.63 -11.66 11.20
C ARG A 10 -3.04 -11.28 11.69
N ARG A 11 -3.56 -11.99 12.70
CA ARG A 11 -4.95 -11.83 13.22
C ARG A 11 -5.01 -11.14 14.59
N GLY A 12 -3.96 -10.40 14.95
CA GLY A 12 -3.83 -9.72 16.23
C GLY A 12 -3.40 -10.68 17.35
N LEU A 13 -3.30 -10.15 18.56
CA LEU A 13 -2.73 -10.86 19.71
C LEU A 13 -3.76 -11.15 20.81
N GLY A 14 -5.03 -10.82 20.57
CA GLY A 14 -6.14 -11.08 21.48
C GLY A 14 -6.27 -10.05 22.61
N LEU A 15 -5.54 -8.94 22.55
CA LEU A 15 -5.45 -7.93 23.61
C LEU A 15 -6.16 -6.61 23.26
N LYS A 16 -7.11 -6.65 22.31
CA LYS A 16 -7.78 -5.45 21.81
C LYS A 16 -8.51 -4.68 22.92
N LYS A 17 -9.19 -5.39 23.83
CA LYS A 17 -9.98 -4.75 24.90
C LYS A 17 -9.09 -4.01 25.90
N GLU A 18 -7.88 -4.50 26.08
CA GLU A 18 -6.88 -4.00 27.02
C GLU A 18 -6.21 -2.73 26.47
N VAL A 19 -5.94 -2.67 25.16
CA VAL A 19 -5.29 -1.51 24.54
C VAL A 19 -6.27 -0.41 24.09
N GLN A 20 -7.54 -0.76 23.84
CA GLN A 20 -8.54 0.20 23.33
C GLN A 20 -8.67 1.48 24.17
N PRO A 21 -8.70 1.45 25.52
CA PRO A 21 -8.80 2.68 26.31
C PRO A 21 -7.62 3.65 26.11
N VAL A 22 -6.41 3.11 25.86
CA VAL A 22 -5.21 3.92 25.59
C VAL A 22 -5.30 4.54 24.20
N LEU A 23 -5.69 3.74 23.19
CA LEU A 23 -5.91 4.22 21.82
C LEU A 23 -6.99 5.31 21.77
N ASP A 24 -8.07 5.13 22.53
CA ASP A 24 -9.17 6.10 22.59
C ASP A 24 -8.70 7.43 23.18
N ALA A 25 -7.93 7.38 24.26
CA ALA A 25 -7.39 8.58 24.90
C ALA A 25 -6.39 9.34 24.02
N GLU A 26 -5.63 8.63 23.17
CA GLU A 26 -4.55 9.22 22.36
C GLU A 26 -5.01 9.70 20.98
N TYR A 27 -5.99 9.02 20.36
CA TYR A 27 -6.39 9.27 18.97
C TYR A 27 -7.82 9.78 18.79
N HIS A 28 -8.64 9.86 19.85
CA HIS A 28 -9.97 10.46 19.77
C HIS A 28 -10.01 11.85 20.42
N SER A 29 -10.76 12.76 19.79
CA SER A 29 -10.93 14.14 20.25
C SER A 29 -12.40 14.46 20.47
N ALA A 30 -12.73 14.91 21.68
CA ALA A 30 -14.08 15.37 22.02
C ALA A 30 -14.52 16.58 21.17
N VAL A 31 -13.59 17.46 20.79
CA VAL A 31 -13.86 18.60 19.91
C VAL A 31 -14.24 18.11 18.52
N VAL A 32 -13.49 17.14 17.97
CA VAL A 32 -13.81 16.53 16.67
C VAL A 32 -15.19 15.86 16.72
N ALA A 33 -15.47 15.08 17.77
CA ALA A 33 -16.77 14.44 17.95
C ALA A 33 -17.92 15.46 18.00
N GLN A 34 -17.72 16.58 18.70
CA GLN A 34 -18.71 17.67 18.76
C GLN A 34 -18.98 18.28 17.38
N ILE A 35 -17.94 18.55 16.59
CA ILE A 35 -18.10 19.14 15.25
C ILE A 35 -18.77 18.14 14.29
N LYS A 36 -18.41 16.85 14.33
CA LYS A 36 -19.08 15.80 13.51
C LYS A 36 -20.55 15.60 13.88
N ALA A 37 -20.93 15.87 15.12
CA ALA A 37 -22.33 15.76 15.56
C ALA A 37 -23.19 16.98 15.17
N ALA A 38 -22.56 18.08 14.74
CA ALA A 38 -23.25 19.28 14.29
C ALA A 38 -23.71 19.17 12.83
N GLU A 39 -24.73 19.95 12.46
CA GLU A 39 -25.23 19.99 11.10
C GLU A 39 -24.12 20.40 10.11
N GLY A 40 -23.98 19.63 9.03
CA GLY A 40 -22.98 19.89 8.00
C GLY A 40 -21.52 19.66 8.43
N ASN A 41 -21.28 18.92 9.52
CA ASN A 41 -19.95 18.70 10.10
C ASN A 41 -19.22 20.03 10.39
N ALA A 42 -19.95 21.06 10.82
CA ALA A 42 -19.43 22.40 10.99
C ALA A 42 -19.78 22.99 12.36
N ALA A 43 -18.86 23.77 12.92
CA ALA A 43 -19.10 24.54 14.14
C ALA A 43 -18.47 25.94 14.04
N THR A 44 -19.18 26.93 14.57
CA THR A 44 -18.73 28.33 14.57
C THR A 44 -18.24 28.75 15.96
N TYR A 45 -17.05 29.31 16.00
CA TYR A 45 -16.37 29.82 17.19
C TYR A 45 -16.00 31.29 16.96
N GLY A 46 -16.86 32.20 17.41
CA GLY A 46 -16.71 33.63 17.11
C GLY A 46 -16.83 33.88 15.60
N ASP A 47 -15.79 34.46 15.00
CA ASP A 47 -15.75 34.78 13.57
C ASP A 47 -15.17 33.64 12.70
N ILE A 48 -14.87 32.48 13.30
CA ILE A 48 -14.28 31.33 12.61
C ILE A 48 -15.29 30.19 12.55
N THR A 49 -15.54 29.66 11.35
CA THR A 49 -16.27 28.41 11.16
C THR A 49 -15.30 27.31 10.79
N VAL A 50 -15.30 26.23 11.57
CA VAL A 50 -14.53 25.02 11.30
C VAL A 50 -15.45 24.00 10.67
N LYS A 51 -15.12 23.51 9.48
CA LYS A 51 -15.85 22.47 8.75
C LYS A 51 -14.94 21.25 8.57
N LEU A 52 -15.42 20.08 8.94
CA LEU A 52 -14.72 18.82 8.73
C LEU A 52 -15.21 18.16 7.44
N ALA A 53 -14.31 17.45 6.76
CA ALA A 53 -14.71 16.58 5.66
C ALA A 53 -15.63 15.49 6.21
N GLU A 54 -16.51 14.95 5.36
CA GLU A 54 -17.36 13.83 5.76
C GLU A 54 -16.52 12.62 6.20
N GLU A 55 -15.45 12.35 5.44
CA GLU A 55 -14.48 11.30 5.71
C GLU A 55 -13.05 11.85 5.85
N PHE A 56 -12.40 11.54 6.97
CA PHE A 56 -11.02 11.95 7.29
C PHE A 56 -10.43 11.07 8.41
N GLY A 57 -9.12 11.21 8.66
CA GLY A 57 -8.43 10.52 9.75
C GLY A 57 -8.06 9.07 9.43
N PHE A 58 -7.88 8.24 10.46
CA PHE A 58 -7.44 6.85 10.33
C PHE A 58 -8.45 6.01 9.55
N CYS A 59 -7.93 5.13 8.71
CA CYS A 59 -8.73 4.07 8.09
C CYS A 59 -8.59 2.79 8.89
N TYR A 60 -9.47 1.82 8.65
CA TYR A 60 -9.43 0.51 9.33
C TYR A 60 -8.05 -0.16 9.27
N GLY A 61 -7.33 -0.05 8.15
CA GLY A 61 -5.98 -0.60 8.00
C GLY A 61 -4.97 0.04 8.95
N VAL A 62 -5.06 1.36 9.11
CA VAL A 62 -4.23 2.13 10.04
C VAL A 62 -4.60 1.81 11.49
N ASP A 63 -5.89 1.85 11.84
CA ASP A 63 -6.36 1.51 13.18
C ASP A 63 -5.85 0.15 13.62
N ARG A 64 -5.96 -0.85 12.74
CA ARG A 64 -5.51 -2.21 13.01
C ARG A 64 -3.99 -2.31 13.18
N ALA A 65 -3.22 -1.57 12.38
CA ALA A 65 -1.76 -1.60 12.49
C ALA A 65 -1.28 -0.98 13.79
N VAL A 66 -1.86 0.16 14.18
CA VAL A 66 -1.59 0.82 15.46
C VAL A 66 -2.04 -0.09 16.61
N ASP A 67 -3.26 -0.62 16.58
CA ASP A 67 -3.77 -1.57 17.58
C ASP A 67 -2.82 -2.75 17.79
N TYR A 68 -2.34 -3.37 16.71
CA TYR A 68 -1.42 -4.52 16.83
C TYR A 68 -0.07 -4.12 17.41
N ALA A 69 0.44 -2.93 17.11
CA ALA A 69 1.68 -2.44 17.72
C ALA A 69 1.55 -2.26 19.24
N TYR A 70 0.44 -1.67 19.73
CA TYR A 70 0.18 -1.57 21.18
C TYR A 70 0.02 -2.93 21.83
N GLN A 71 -0.73 -3.85 21.19
CA GLN A 71 -0.86 -5.22 21.71
C GLN A 71 0.49 -5.94 21.75
N THR A 72 1.39 -5.64 20.81
CA THR A 72 2.74 -6.23 20.76
C THR A 72 3.57 -5.75 21.94
N ALA A 73 3.63 -4.44 22.17
CA ALA A 73 4.30 -3.84 23.32
C ALA A 73 3.76 -4.38 24.65
N MET A 74 2.44 -4.55 24.76
CA MET A 74 1.80 -5.09 25.96
C MET A 74 2.07 -6.59 26.15
N LYS A 75 2.10 -7.39 25.08
CA LYS A 75 2.27 -8.85 25.16
C LYS A 75 3.71 -9.27 25.41
N PHE A 76 4.66 -8.48 24.92
CA PHE A 76 6.09 -8.81 24.96
C PHE A 76 6.91 -7.71 25.66
N PRO A 77 6.59 -7.37 26.93
CA PRO A 77 7.22 -6.23 27.61
C PRO A 77 8.72 -6.41 27.88
N ASP A 78 9.19 -7.66 27.94
CA ASP A 78 10.59 -8.01 28.26
C ASP A 78 11.42 -8.41 27.03
N ARG A 79 10.86 -8.28 25.81
CA ARG A 79 11.54 -8.63 24.56
C ARG A 79 11.87 -7.39 23.77
N GLN A 80 12.95 -7.43 22.99
CA GLN A 80 13.24 -6.39 22.02
C GLN A 80 12.18 -6.42 20.91
N ILE A 81 11.59 -5.27 20.62
CA ILE A 81 10.58 -5.12 19.57
C ILE A 81 11.15 -4.21 18.49
N TYR A 82 11.22 -4.73 17.27
CA TYR A 82 11.56 -3.99 16.08
C TYR A 82 10.33 -3.70 15.23
N LEU A 83 10.38 -2.60 14.49
CA LEU A 83 9.44 -2.23 13.45
C LEU A 83 10.22 -1.99 12.16
N VAL A 84 9.84 -2.68 11.09
CA VAL A 84 10.46 -2.51 9.78
C VAL A 84 9.91 -1.23 9.15
N GLY A 85 10.79 -0.24 8.91
CA GLY A 85 10.39 1.07 8.42
C GLY A 85 9.50 1.81 9.42
N GLU A 86 8.46 2.46 8.91
CA GLU A 86 7.45 3.15 9.73
C GLU A 86 6.17 2.31 9.87
N ILE A 87 5.38 2.44 10.95
CA ILE A 87 4.12 1.68 11.04
C ILE A 87 3.12 2.18 9.99
N ILE A 88 3.10 3.50 9.82
CA ILE A 88 2.39 4.31 8.83
C ILE A 88 3.20 5.61 8.61
N HIS A 89 2.98 6.34 7.52
CA HIS A 89 3.62 7.65 7.27
C HIS A 89 3.00 8.78 8.11
N ASN A 90 3.11 8.67 9.44
CA ASN A 90 2.68 9.69 10.40
C ASN A 90 3.73 9.85 11.52
N PRO A 91 4.47 10.97 11.57
CA PRO A 91 5.54 11.18 12.55
C PRO A 91 5.07 11.09 14.00
N HIS A 92 3.86 11.55 14.32
CA HIS A 92 3.31 11.50 15.68
C HIS A 92 3.04 10.06 16.11
N VAL A 93 2.43 9.25 15.25
CA VAL A 93 2.19 7.82 15.52
C VAL A 93 3.52 7.07 15.65
N ASN A 94 4.48 7.31 14.76
CA ASN A 94 5.80 6.68 14.84
C ASN A 94 6.57 7.10 16.10
N GLN A 95 6.46 8.36 16.52
CA GLN A 95 7.06 8.79 17.78
C GLN A 95 6.44 8.03 18.95
N ARG A 96 5.13 7.83 18.93
CA ARG A 96 4.44 7.06 19.97
C ARG A 96 4.90 5.60 20.03
N MET A 97 5.21 4.98 18.89
CA MET A 97 5.82 3.64 18.86
C MET A 97 7.18 3.62 19.58
N ARG A 98 8.03 4.63 19.32
CA ARG A 98 9.33 4.74 20.00
C ARG A 98 9.19 4.98 21.51
N ASP A 99 8.21 5.78 21.91
CA ASP A 99 7.93 6.02 23.34
C ASP A 99 7.48 4.75 24.07
N MET A 100 6.95 3.75 23.35
CA MET A 100 6.66 2.41 23.87
C MET A 100 7.86 1.46 23.85
N GLY A 101 9.06 1.92 23.44
CA GLY A 101 10.27 1.11 23.37
C GLY A 101 10.44 0.32 22.07
N ILE A 102 9.65 0.59 21.03
CA ILE A 102 9.77 -0.08 19.73
C ILE A 102 10.92 0.58 18.94
N GLU A 103 11.92 -0.21 18.55
CA GLU A 103 13.05 0.22 17.72
C GLU A 103 12.73 0.11 16.24
N PHE A 104 13.19 1.07 15.44
CA PHE A 104 12.90 1.14 14.01
C PHE A 104 14.10 0.66 13.21
N ILE A 105 13.88 -0.23 12.25
CA ILE A 105 14.87 -0.64 11.25
C ILE A 105 14.56 0.15 9.98
N TYR A 106 15.37 1.18 9.71
CA TYR A 106 15.23 1.99 8.51
C TYR A 106 15.99 1.39 7.32
N PRO A 107 15.49 1.57 6.10
CA PRO A 107 16.21 1.12 4.92
C PRO A 107 17.35 2.06 4.55
N ASP A 108 18.31 1.57 3.77
CA ASP A 108 19.32 2.40 3.09
C ASP A 108 18.72 3.21 1.91
N ASP A 109 19.57 3.97 1.20
CA ASP A 109 19.17 4.80 0.06
C ASP A 109 18.57 3.99 -1.11
N ASP A 110 18.92 2.70 -1.23
CA ASP A 110 18.39 1.75 -2.21
C ASP A 110 17.13 1.03 -1.69
N GLY A 111 16.70 1.35 -0.47
CA GLY A 111 15.52 0.81 0.16
C GLY A 111 15.73 -0.57 0.79
N ARG A 112 16.96 -1.02 1.05
CA ARG A 112 17.25 -2.34 1.64
C ARG A 112 17.30 -2.23 3.16
N PHE A 113 16.72 -3.20 3.85
CA PHE A 113 16.76 -3.30 5.31
C PHE A 113 17.92 -4.19 5.76
N ASP A 114 18.58 -3.81 6.86
CA ASP A 114 19.57 -4.65 7.54
C ASP A 114 18.94 -5.30 8.77
N PHE A 115 18.80 -6.63 8.72
CA PHE A 115 18.26 -7.43 9.82
C PHE A 115 19.34 -8.14 10.65
N SER A 116 20.62 -7.81 10.47
CA SER A 116 21.75 -8.47 11.17
C SER A 116 21.71 -8.32 12.70
N GLY A 117 21.03 -7.28 13.20
CA GLY A 117 20.80 -7.07 14.63
C GLY A 117 19.63 -7.86 15.23
N VAL A 118 18.81 -8.52 14.40
CA VAL A 118 17.61 -9.25 14.83
C VAL A 118 17.95 -10.70 15.17
N THR A 119 17.42 -11.20 16.27
CA THR A 119 17.60 -12.56 16.79
C THR A 119 16.26 -13.31 16.90
N ALA A 120 16.31 -14.63 17.13
CA ALA A 120 15.10 -15.45 17.32
C ALA A 120 14.29 -15.06 18.58
N ASP A 121 14.96 -14.45 19.57
CA ASP A 121 14.33 -13.99 20.81
C ASP A 121 13.61 -12.65 20.64
N ASP A 122 13.67 -12.01 19.47
CA ASP A 122 13.06 -10.70 19.22
C ASP A 122 11.66 -10.79 18.60
N VAL A 123 10.94 -9.68 18.64
CA VAL A 123 9.64 -9.50 17.99
C VAL A 123 9.78 -8.45 16.89
N VAL A 124 9.30 -8.73 15.68
CA VAL A 124 9.38 -7.82 14.54
C VAL A 124 7.99 -7.53 14.00
N ILE A 125 7.62 -6.26 14.02
CA ILE A 125 6.37 -5.74 13.44
C ILE A 125 6.62 -5.40 11.98
N LEU A 126 5.81 -5.97 11.09
CA LEU A 126 5.75 -5.60 9.67
C LEU A 126 4.69 -4.50 9.51
N PRO A 127 4.98 -3.43 8.77
CA PRO A 127 4.16 -2.23 8.71
C PRO A 127 2.86 -2.40 7.90
N ALA A 128 1.98 -1.40 7.95
CA ALA A 128 0.66 -1.47 7.31
C ALA A 128 0.73 -1.61 5.77
N PHE A 129 1.81 -1.12 5.16
CA PHE A 129 2.10 -1.25 3.72
C PHE A 129 2.81 -2.56 3.35
N GLY A 130 3.17 -3.38 4.34
CA GLY A 130 3.86 -4.65 4.17
C GLY A 130 5.36 -4.52 3.87
N VAL A 131 6.02 -5.66 3.69
CA VAL A 131 7.44 -5.77 3.34
C VAL A 131 7.63 -6.58 2.07
N THR A 132 8.82 -6.54 1.48
CA THR A 132 9.11 -7.38 0.32
C THR A 132 9.13 -8.86 0.68
N LEU A 133 8.94 -9.73 -0.33
CA LEU A 133 9.04 -11.19 -0.14
C LEU A 133 10.41 -11.59 0.41
N HIS A 134 11.48 -10.91 -0.02
CA HIS A 134 12.83 -11.17 0.46
C HIS A 134 12.99 -10.83 1.95
N ASP A 135 12.53 -9.65 2.37
CA ASP A 135 12.60 -9.23 3.77
C ASP A 135 11.78 -10.15 4.67
N PHE A 136 10.58 -10.53 4.21
CA PHE A 136 9.72 -11.46 4.93
C PHE A 136 10.38 -12.83 5.15
N GLU A 137 10.92 -13.46 4.09
CA GLU A 137 11.58 -14.76 4.23
C GLU A 137 12.86 -14.65 5.07
N THR A 138 13.63 -13.56 4.96
CA THR A 138 14.82 -13.32 5.80
C THR A 138 14.46 -13.30 7.29
N LEU A 139 13.43 -12.53 7.68
CA LEU A 139 12.98 -12.46 9.08
C LEU A 139 12.41 -13.78 9.59
N LYS A 140 11.73 -14.52 8.72
CA LYS A 140 11.18 -15.85 9.03
C LYS A 140 12.29 -16.88 9.20
N GLU A 141 13.37 -16.81 8.42
CA GLU A 141 14.56 -17.66 8.57
C GLU A 141 15.32 -17.37 9.88
N ILE A 142 15.36 -16.12 10.33
CA ILE A 142 15.88 -15.75 11.67
C ILE A 142 15.09 -16.43 12.79
N GLY A 143 13.80 -16.72 12.57
CA GLY A 143 12.94 -17.40 13.54
C GLY A 143 12.37 -16.50 14.63
N CYS A 144 12.48 -15.17 14.47
CA CYS A 144 11.88 -14.18 15.35
C CYS A 144 10.34 -14.26 15.33
N VAL A 145 9.68 -13.62 16.30
CA VAL A 145 8.22 -13.52 16.29
C VAL A 145 7.80 -12.38 15.36
N LEU A 146 7.07 -12.71 14.30
CA LEU A 146 6.59 -11.77 13.29
C LEU A 146 5.15 -11.32 13.58
N ILE A 147 4.93 -10.01 13.68
CA ILE A 147 3.61 -9.39 13.78
C ILE A 147 3.30 -8.66 12.48
N ASP A 148 2.47 -9.26 11.63
CA ASP A 148 2.12 -8.69 10.33
C ASP A 148 0.89 -7.79 10.40
N THR A 149 1.14 -6.48 10.27
CA THR A 149 0.09 -5.46 10.27
C THR A 149 -0.36 -5.05 8.86
N THR A 150 0.14 -5.69 7.80
CA THR A 150 -0.16 -5.38 6.39
C THR A 150 -1.67 -5.28 6.15
N CYS A 151 -2.11 -4.10 5.72
CA CYS A 151 -3.51 -3.74 5.50
C CYS A 151 -4.23 -4.73 4.56
N GLY A 152 -5.50 -5.03 4.87
CA GLY A 152 -6.32 -5.93 4.04
C GLY A 152 -6.45 -5.48 2.58
N SER A 153 -6.52 -4.16 2.32
CA SER A 153 -6.54 -3.61 0.96
C SER A 153 -5.24 -3.90 0.20
N VAL A 154 -4.09 -3.80 0.87
CA VAL A 154 -2.78 -4.16 0.30
C VAL A 154 -2.71 -5.65 0.00
N LEU A 155 -3.16 -6.49 0.93
CA LEU A 155 -3.24 -7.94 0.71
C LEU A 155 -4.14 -8.33 -0.47
N ASN A 156 -5.21 -7.56 -0.72
CA ASN A 156 -6.05 -7.77 -1.90
C ASN A 156 -5.27 -7.48 -3.20
N VAL A 157 -4.49 -6.40 -3.25
CA VAL A 157 -3.61 -6.09 -4.39
C VAL A 157 -2.61 -7.24 -4.60
N TRP A 158 -1.96 -7.69 -3.52
CA TRP A 158 -1.01 -8.81 -3.55
C TRP A 158 -1.62 -10.08 -4.13
N LYS A 159 -2.86 -10.40 -3.74
CA LYS A 159 -3.61 -11.53 -4.30
C LYS A 159 -3.85 -11.38 -5.81
N ARG A 160 -4.07 -10.16 -6.31
CA ARG A 160 -4.28 -9.93 -7.75
C ARG A 160 -3.00 -10.11 -8.54
N VAL A 161 -1.90 -9.50 -8.10
CA VAL A 161 -0.62 -9.60 -8.81
C VAL A 161 -0.04 -11.03 -8.75
N ASP A 162 -0.28 -11.75 -7.66
CA ASP A 162 0.03 -13.19 -7.54
C ASP A 162 -0.81 -14.03 -8.52
N GLN A 163 -2.09 -13.70 -8.71
CA GLN A 163 -2.95 -14.37 -9.69
C GLN A 163 -2.54 -14.06 -11.13
N TYR A 164 -2.12 -12.82 -11.43
CA TYR A 164 -1.57 -12.45 -12.73
C TYR A 164 -0.35 -13.31 -13.08
N ALA A 165 0.60 -13.44 -12.14
CA ALA A 165 1.77 -14.29 -12.31
C ALA A 165 1.40 -15.75 -12.63
N LYS A 166 0.45 -16.34 -11.88
CA LYS A 166 -0.03 -17.72 -12.09
C LYS A 166 -0.66 -17.93 -13.46
N ASP A 167 -1.34 -16.91 -13.97
CA ASP A 167 -2.10 -17.02 -15.22
C ASP A 167 -1.30 -16.53 -16.44
N GLY A 168 -0.01 -16.19 -16.25
CA GLY A 168 0.89 -15.74 -17.31
C GLY A 168 0.60 -14.32 -17.80
N PHE A 169 0.14 -13.44 -16.90
CA PHE A 169 -0.02 -12.00 -17.13
C PHE A 169 1.09 -11.23 -16.42
N THR A 170 1.64 -10.23 -17.10
CA THR A 170 2.56 -9.25 -16.51
C THR A 170 1.76 -8.20 -15.74
N ALA A 171 2.17 -7.90 -14.51
CA ALA A 171 1.51 -6.88 -13.70
C ALA A 171 2.00 -5.47 -14.10
N ILE A 172 1.12 -4.64 -14.66
CA ILE A 172 1.35 -3.19 -14.77
C ILE A 172 0.83 -2.55 -13.48
N ILE A 173 1.75 -2.03 -12.67
CA ILE A 173 1.46 -1.48 -11.34
C ILE A 173 1.47 0.05 -11.40
N HIS A 174 0.33 0.70 -11.25
CA HIS A 174 0.26 2.14 -11.07
C HIS A 174 0.72 2.52 -9.65
N GLY A 175 1.88 3.16 -9.52
CA GLY A 175 2.45 3.48 -8.21
C GLY A 175 3.80 4.18 -8.28
N LYS A 176 4.31 4.55 -7.11
CA LYS A 176 5.63 5.20 -7.00
C LYS A 176 6.68 4.10 -6.79
N TYR A 177 7.59 3.87 -7.74
CA TYR A 177 8.49 2.71 -7.70
C TYR A 177 9.38 2.60 -6.44
N ARG A 178 9.70 3.72 -5.78
CA ARG A 178 10.46 3.74 -4.51
C ARG A 178 9.59 3.54 -3.25
N HIS A 179 8.27 3.62 -3.36
CA HIS A 179 7.38 3.52 -2.21
C HIS A 179 7.32 2.08 -1.69
N GLU A 180 7.35 1.91 -0.37
CA GLU A 180 7.44 0.61 0.31
C GLU A 180 6.31 -0.34 -0.12
N GLU A 181 5.07 0.14 -0.14
CA GLU A 181 3.91 -0.63 -0.63
C GLU A 181 4.07 -1.10 -2.09
N THR A 182 4.59 -0.26 -2.98
CA THR A 182 4.79 -0.61 -4.39
C THR A 182 5.87 -1.67 -4.54
N ARG A 183 6.98 -1.53 -3.82
CA ARG A 183 8.08 -2.51 -3.79
C ARG A 183 7.61 -3.84 -3.21
N ALA A 184 6.87 -3.81 -2.11
CA ALA A 184 6.27 -4.98 -1.51
C ALA A 184 5.32 -5.69 -2.49
N THR A 185 4.42 -4.95 -3.15
CA THR A 185 3.50 -5.46 -4.17
C THR A 185 4.25 -6.07 -5.36
N ALA A 186 5.23 -5.36 -5.92
CA ALA A 186 6.04 -5.85 -7.02
C ALA A 186 6.79 -7.14 -6.66
N SER A 187 7.30 -7.26 -5.43
CA SER A 187 7.96 -8.49 -4.97
C SER A 187 7.04 -9.71 -4.93
N GLN A 188 5.72 -9.54 -4.74
CA GLN A 188 4.76 -10.65 -4.72
C GLN A 188 4.59 -11.29 -6.10
N VAL A 189 4.78 -10.52 -7.18
CA VAL A 189 4.72 -11.01 -8.57
C VAL A 189 5.77 -12.12 -8.80
N ASN A 190 6.92 -12.01 -8.15
CA ASN A 190 8.03 -12.94 -8.30
C ASN A 190 7.75 -14.32 -7.69
N ARG A 191 6.75 -14.47 -6.81
CA ARG A 191 6.46 -15.74 -6.11
C ARG A 191 6.23 -16.91 -7.07
N HIS A 192 5.67 -16.63 -8.25
CA HIS A 192 5.40 -17.62 -9.30
C HIS A 192 6.15 -17.32 -10.61
N GLY A 193 7.24 -16.55 -10.53
CA GLY A 193 7.99 -16.13 -11.71
C GLY A 193 7.20 -15.20 -12.63
N GLY A 194 6.23 -14.44 -12.11
CA GLY A 194 5.56 -13.40 -12.89
C GLY A 194 6.49 -12.21 -13.14
N ARG A 195 6.10 -11.33 -14.07
CA ARG A 195 6.84 -10.10 -14.40
C ARG A 195 6.00 -8.89 -14.05
N TYR A 196 6.66 -7.78 -13.74
CA TYR A 196 5.99 -6.52 -13.48
C TYR A 196 6.68 -5.35 -14.19
N VAL A 197 5.92 -4.29 -14.37
CA VAL A 197 6.40 -2.96 -14.72
C VAL A 197 5.57 -1.93 -13.96
N ILE A 198 6.22 -0.94 -13.36
CA ILE A 198 5.59 0.11 -12.56
C ILE A 198 5.51 1.36 -13.40
N VAL A 199 4.33 1.99 -13.43
CA VAL A 199 4.09 3.28 -14.08
C VAL A 199 3.65 4.30 -13.02
N ARG A 200 4.20 5.51 -13.09
CA ARG A 200 3.89 6.57 -12.11
C ARG A 200 2.56 7.26 -12.39
N ASN A 201 2.20 7.41 -13.66
CA ASN A 201 1.07 8.20 -14.13
C ASN A 201 0.66 7.79 -15.55
N MET A 202 -0.34 8.47 -16.11
CA MET A 202 -0.82 8.21 -17.47
C MET A 202 0.27 8.39 -18.56
N ASP A 203 1.17 9.36 -18.41
CA ASP A 203 2.20 9.61 -19.42
C ASP A 203 3.21 8.45 -19.50
N GLU A 204 3.61 7.87 -18.37
CA GLU A 204 4.42 6.65 -18.39
C GLU A 204 3.64 5.42 -18.88
N ALA A 205 2.34 5.33 -18.55
CA ALA A 205 1.49 4.25 -19.07
C ALA A 205 1.38 4.32 -20.59
N ARG A 206 1.32 5.52 -21.19
CA ARG A 206 1.29 5.73 -22.64
C ARG A 206 2.50 5.13 -23.34
N LEU A 207 3.70 5.20 -22.74
CA LEU A 207 4.89 4.57 -23.31
C LEU A 207 4.72 3.05 -23.49
N LEU A 208 4.03 2.39 -22.55
CA LEU A 208 3.71 0.96 -22.68
C LEU A 208 2.61 0.73 -23.72
N MET A 209 1.58 1.58 -23.76
CA MET A 209 0.48 1.49 -24.72
C MET A 209 0.95 1.69 -26.17
N ASP A 210 1.78 2.70 -26.41
CA ASP A 210 2.36 2.96 -27.72
C ASP A 210 3.19 1.76 -28.20
N TYR A 211 3.96 1.14 -27.29
CA TYR A 211 4.68 -0.10 -27.57
C TYR A 211 3.75 -1.29 -27.83
N ILE A 212 2.68 -1.47 -27.05
CA ILE A 212 1.70 -2.53 -27.26
C ILE A 212 1.06 -2.41 -28.65
N GLU A 213 0.63 -1.20 -29.02
CA GLU A 213 -0.02 -0.89 -30.29
C GLU A 213 0.92 -0.98 -31.49
N GLN A 214 2.24 -0.80 -31.27
CA GLN A 214 3.24 -0.67 -32.32
C GLN A 214 2.92 0.50 -33.26
N ASN A 215 2.53 1.64 -32.67
CA ASN A 215 2.19 2.87 -33.39
C ASN A 215 3.44 3.74 -33.66
N ASP A 216 3.27 4.84 -34.41
CA ASP A 216 4.38 5.74 -34.79
C ASP A 216 5.05 6.45 -33.59
N ALA A 217 4.40 6.49 -32.43
CA ALA A 217 4.94 7.07 -31.20
C ALA A 217 5.71 6.05 -30.34
N ALA A 218 5.67 4.76 -30.70
CA ALA A 218 6.34 3.70 -29.96
C ALA A 218 7.85 3.95 -29.90
N MET A 219 8.38 3.93 -28.67
CA MET A 219 9.83 3.87 -28.46
C MET A 219 10.37 2.55 -29.00
N ASP A 220 11.64 2.54 -29.44
CA ASP A 220 12.30 1.27 -29.69
C ASP A 220 12.46 0.46 -28.38
N ARG A 221 12.65 -0.85 -28.55
CA ARG A 221 12.74 -1.82 -27.46
C ARG A 221 13.80 -1.45 -26.43
N GLU A 222 14.98 -1.01 -26.87
CA GLU A 222 16.10 -0.72 -25.97
C GLU A 222 15.81 0.53 -25.14
N ALA A 223 15.28 1.57 -25.77
CA ALA A 223 14.90 2.81 -25.11
C ALA A 223 13.77 2.59 -24.09
N LEU A 224 12.77 1.74 -24.40
CA LEU A 224 11.72 1.38 -23.43
C LEU A 224 12.29 0.60 -22.24
N MET A 225 13.13 -0.40 -22.50
CA MET A 225 13.78 -1.17 -21.45
C MET A 225 14.67 -0.30 -20.56
N ASP A 226 15.40 0.65 -21.13
CA ASP A 226 16.23 1.58 -20.36
C ASP A 226 15.38 2.49 -19.47
N HIS A 227 14.29 3.05 -20.01
CA HIS A 227 13.35 3.88 -19.25
C HIS A 227 12.77 3.11 -18.05
N PHE A 228 12.44 1.83 -18.22
CA PHE A 228 11.85 0.99 -17.17
C PHE A 228 12.83 0.16 -16.34
N ARG A 229 14.14 0.32 -16.53
CA ARG A 229 15.19 -0.50 -15.90
C ARG A 229 15.08 -0.63 -14.39
N GLU A 230 14.79 0.46 -13.68
CA GLU A 230 14.67 0.47 -12.20
C GLU A 230 13.25 0.18 -11.69
N LYS A 231 12.28 0.09 -12.60
CA LYS A 231 10.84 0.04 -12.29
C LYS A 231 10.15 -1.17 -12.94
N ALA A 232 10.90 -2.14 -13.42
CA ALA A 232 10.41 -3.40 -13.95
C ALA A 232 11.19 -4.59 -13.38
N SER A 233 10.73 -5.81 -13.66
CA SER A 233 11.50 -7.03 -13.38
C SER A 233 12.86 -6.98 -14.10
N PRO A 234 13.96 -7.50 -13.49
CA PRO A 234 15.29 -7.47 -14.11
C PRO A 234 15.38 -8.14 -15.50
N ASP A 235 14.53 -9.13 -15.75
CA ASP A 235 14.42 -9.87 -17.01
C ASP A 235 13.25 -9.39 -17.88
N PHE A 236 12.73 -8.18 -17.65
CA PHE A 236 11.59 -7.64 -18.39
C PHE A 236 11.92 -7.44 -19.88
N ASP A 237 11.33 -8.28 -20.72
CA ASP A 237 11.27 -8.13 -22.17
C ASP A 237 9.89 -7.61 -22.63
N PRO A 238 9.75 -6.40 -23.18
CA PRO A 238 8.45 -5.86 -23.58
C PRO A 238 7.81 -6.65 -24.74
N ASP A 239 8.58 -7.34 -25.59
CA ASP A 239 8.03 -8.16 -26.70
C ASP A 239 7.30 -9.40 -26.19
N LEU A 240 7.73 -9.92 -25.04
CA LEU A 240 7.16 -11.11 -24.42
C LEU A 240 6.13 -10.73 -23.35
N HIS A 241 6.46 -9.72 -22.55
CA HIS A 241 5.76 -9.44 -21.31
C HIS A 241 4.65 -8.39 -21.47
N LEU A 242 4.56 -7.65 -22.57
CA LEU A 242 3.41 -6.76 -22.83
C LEU A 242 2.29 -7.43 -23.64
N VAL A 243 2.43 -8.72 -23.98
CA VAL A 243 1.40 -9.47 -24.72
C VAL A 243 0.16 -9.71 -23.87
N ARG A 244 0.33 -10.05 -22.59
CA ARG A 244 -0.76 -10.30 -21.65
C ARG A 244 -0.49 -9.55 -20.36
N VAL A 245 -1.32 -8.56 -20.04
CA VAL A 245 -1.07 -7.63 -18.93
C VAL A 245 -2.26 -7.51 -17.98
N GLY A 246 -1.95 -7.38 -16.70
CA GLY A 246 -2.91 -7.15 -15.63
C GLY A 246 -2.66 -5.82 -14.96
N ALA A 247 -3.67 -4.95 -14.84
CA ALA A 247 -3.56 -3.70 -14.11
C ALA A 247 -3.70 -3.92 -12.60
N ALA A 248 -2.84 -3.27 -11.83
CA ALA A 248 -2.91 -3.16 -10.37
C ALA A 248 -2.45 -1.76 -9.94
N ASN A 249 -2.68 -1.37 -8.68
CA ASN A 249 -2.26 -0.07 -8.19
C ASN A 249 -1.75 -0.13 -6.75
N GLN A 250 -0.90 0.83 -6.40
CA GLN A 250 -0.68 1.25 -5.02
C GLN A 250 -1.99 1.86 -4.48
N THR A 251 -2.42 1.44 -3.29
CA THR A 251 -3.74 1.72 -2.70
C THR A 251 -4.00 3.21 -2.42
N THR A 252 -2.94 4.02 -2.33
CA THR A 252 -3.00 5.46 -2.03
C THR A 252 -2.78 6.35 -3.26
N MET A 253 -2.68 5.78 -4.47
CA MET A 253 -2.69 6.55 -5.72
C MET A 253 -4.08 7.16 -5.96
N LEU A 254 -4.15 8.18 -6.82
CA LEU A 254 -5.43 8.75 -7.23
C LEU A 254 -6.26 7.66 -7.90
N SER A 255 -7.45 7.39 -7.36
CA SER A 255 -8.29 6.28 -7.81
C SER A 255 -8.77 6.49 -9.23
N THR A 256 -9.20 7.71 -9.56
CA THR A 256 -9.66 8.09 -10.90
C THR A 256 -8.55 7.95 -11.94
N GLU A 257 -7.30 8.25 -11.59
CA GLU A 257 -6.15 8.04 -12.48
C GLU A 257 -5.85 6.55 -12.65
N SER A 258 -5.88 5.77 -11.56
CA SER A 258 -5.65 4.32 -11.61
C SER A 258 -6.68 3.61 -12.51
N LEU A 259 -7.95 3.98 -12.40
CA LEU A 259 -9.03 3.46 -13.25
C LEU A 259 -8.85 3.91 -14.71
N ALA A 260 -8.50 5.17 -14.94
CA ALA A 260 -8.27 5.68 -16.29
C ALA A 260 -7.08 4.99 -16.97
N ILE A 261 -5.98 4.75 -16.25
CA ILE A 261 -4.83 3.99 -16.74
C ILE A 261 -5.24 2.56 -17.08
N ALA A 262 -5.95 1.88 -16.19
CA ALA A 262 -6.40 0.51 -16.44
C ALA A 262 -7.32 0.41 -17.67
N GLU A 263 -8.28 1.32 -17.82
CA GLU A 263 -9.17 1.31 -18.99
C GLU A 263 -8.39 1.60 -20.28
N ALA A 264 -7.53 2.61 -20.28
CA ALA A 264 -6.72 2.96 -21.44
C ALA A 264 -5.79 1.81 -21.88
N ILE A 265 -5.17 1.09 -20.94
CA ILE A 265 -4.39 -0.12 -21.25
C ILE A 265 -5.29 -1.19 -21.89
N GLY A 266 -6.50 -1.38 -21.38
CA GLY A 266 -7.46 -2.32 -21.96
C GLY A 266 -7.90 -1.95 -23.38
N GLU A 267 -8.09 -0.65 -23.65
CA GLU A 267 -8.38 -0.12 -24.98
C GLU A 267 -7.20 -0.31 -25.94
N SER A 268 -5.98 -0.08 -25.47
CA SER A 268 -4.74 -0.29 -26.24
C SER A 268 -4.54 -1.77 -26.63
N ILE A 269 -4.80 -2.70 -25.70
CA ILE A 269 -4.83 -4.14 -25.98
C ILE A 269 -5.90 -4.49 -27.02
N ALA A 270 -7.10 -3.92 -26.91
CA ALA A 270 -8.18 -4.14 -27.87
C ALA A 270 -7.85 -3.56 -29.26
N ALA A 271 -7.14 -2.43 -29.33
CA ALA A 271 -6.65 -1.85 -30.58
C ALA A 271 -5.61 -2.76 -31.25
N ARG A 272 -4.72 -3.37 -30.46
CA ARG A 272 -3.67 -4.25 -30.95
C ARG A 272 -4.14 -5.62 -31.42
N TYR A 273 -4.99 -6.27 -30.61
CA TYR A 273 -5.37 -7.68 -30.79
C TYR A 273 -6.84 -7.87 -31.23
N GLY A 274 -7.61 -6.79 -31.30
CA GLY A 274 -9.05 -6.79 -31.60
C GLY A 274 -9.90 -6.89 -30.32
N ALA A 275 -11.07 -6.25 -30.34
CA ALA A 275 -11.96 -6.14 -29.17
C ALA A 275 -12.38 -7.50 -28.58
N GLY A 276 -12.53 -8.54 -29.41
CA GLY A 276 -12.88 -9.89 -28.97
C GLY A 276 -11.78 -10.63 -28.22
N ALA A 277 -10.53 -10.15 -28.29
CA ALA A 277 -9.37 -10.74 -27.63
C ALA A 277 -8.97 -9.99 -26.34
N ARG A 278 -9.69 -8.93 -25.96
CA ARG A 278 -9.35 -8.11 -24.77
C ARG A 278 -9.23 -8.98 -23.51
N ASP A 279 -10.18 -9.87 -23.25
CA ASP A 279 -10.21 -10.67 -22.02
C ASP A 279 -9.10 -11.75 -21.95
N ASP A 280 -8.54 -12.13 -23.11
CA ASP A 280 -7.43 -13.08 -23.19
C ASP A 280 -6.07 -12.43 -22.89
N HIS A 281 -5.98 -11.11 -23.13
CA HIS A 281 -4.75 -10.32 -23.12
C HIS A 281 -4.73 -9.24 -22.03
N PHE A 282 -5.87 -8.87 -21.46
CA PHE A 282 -5.98 -7.84 -20.45
C PHE A 282 -6.82 -8.29 -19.27
N ARG A 283 -6.38 -7.94 -18.06
CA ARG A 283 -7.16 -8.09 -16.84
C ARG A 283 -7.06 -6.83 -16.00
N SER A 284 -8.16 -6.47 -15.36
CA SER A 284 -8.18 -5.47 -14.31
C SER A 284 -9.15 -5.92 -13.23
N PHE A 285 -8.76 -5.69 -11.98
CA PHE A 285 -9.62 -5.86 -10.83
C PHE A 285 -9.60 -4.57 -10.04
N ASP A 286 -10.71 -4.22 -9.43
CA ASP A 286 -10.73 -3.09 -8.51
C ASP A 286 -9.83 -3.40 -7.30
N THR A 287 -8.70 -2.69 -7.24
CA THR A 287 -7.71 -2.75 -6.16
C THR A 287 -7.59 -1.41 -5.44
N ILE A 288 -8.53 -0.49 -5.66
CA ILE A 288 -8.58 0.79 -4.96
C ILE A 288 -9.05 0.55 -3.52
N CYS A 289 -8.37 1.18 -2.57
CA CYS A 289 -8.81 1.18 -1.19
C CYS A 289 -9.98 2.16 -1.01
N SER A 290 -11.09 1.69 -0.44
CA SER A 290 -12.28 2.52 -0.21
C SER A 290 -11.94 3.77 0.60
N ALA A 291 -11.08 3.64 1.61
CA ALA A 291 -10.64 4.75 2.44
C ALA A 291 -9.98 5.89 1.64
N THR A 292 -9.21 5.56 0.60
CA THR A 292 -8.58 6.54 -0.29
C THR A 292 -9.64 7.25 -1.12
N GLN A 293 -10.55 6.49 -1.73
CA GLN A 293 -11.65 7.02 -2.53
C GLN A 293 -12.57 7.94 -1.71
N GLU A 294 -13.05 7.45 -0.58
CA GLU A 294 -13.96 8.15 0.35
C GLU A 294 -13.38 9.49 0.80
N ARG A 295 -12.08 9.54 1.18
CA ARG A 295 -11.42 10.79 1.59
C ARG A 295 -11.27 11.76 0.42
N GLN A 296 -10.92 11.28 -0.76
CA GLN A 296 -10.81 12.13 -1.96
C GLN A 296 -12.17 12.69 -2.36
N ASP A 297 -13.22 11.89 -2.29
CA ASP A 297 -14.59 12.31 -2.61
C ASP A 297 -15.13 13.29 -1.55
N ALA A 298 -14.88 13.05 -0.27
CA ALA A 298 -15.25 13.98 0.80
C ALA A 298 -14.58 15.36 0.65
N VAL A 299 -13.30 15.39 0.24
CA VAL A 299 -12.61 16.66 -0.06
C VAL A 299 -13.21 17.32 -1.30
N LYS A 300 -13.47 16.58 -2.39
CA LYS A 300 -14.12 17.13 -3.59
C LYS A 300 -15.50 17.72 -3.29
N GLU A 301 -16.29 17.04 -2.46
CA GLU A 301 -17.60 17.51 -2.02
C GLU A 301 -17.47 18.80 -1.23
N MET A 302 -16.53 18.84 -0.26
CA MET A 302 -16.25 20.05 0.51
C MET A 302 -15.87 21.22 -0.41
N MET A 303 -15.09 20.99 -1.47
CA MET A 303 -14.66 22.04 -2.39
C MET A 303 -15.78 22.59 -3.31
N LYS A 304 -16.98 22.01 -3.32
CA LYS A 304 -18.15 22.64 -3.98
C LYS A 304 -18.58 23.93 -3.30
N ASP A 305 -18.32 24.03 -1.99
CA ASP A 305 -18.50 25.22 -1.16
C ASP A 305 -17.19 25.44 -0.37
N PRO A 306 -16.16 25.98 -1.04
CA PRO A 306 -14.79 25.94 -0.56
C PRO A 306 -14.58 26.82 0.68
N PRO A 307 -13.84 26.35 1.69
CA PRO A 307 -13.45 27.19 2.83
C PRO A 307 -12.41 28.24 2.41
N ASP A 308 -12.26 29.30 3.22
CA ASP A 308 -11.19 30.29 3.01
C ASP A 308 -9.79 29.66 3.11
N ILE A 309 -9.64 28.65 3.97
CA ILE A 309 -8.40 27.89 4.19
C ILE A 309 -8.75 26.42 4.38
N MET A 310 -8.03 25.53 3.69
CA MET A 310 -8.09 24.09 3.91
C MET A 310 -6.78 23.60 4.55
N VAL A 311 -6.90 22.86 5.65
CA VAL A 311 -5.76 22.22 6.34
C VAL A 311 -5.91 20.71 6.20
N VAL A 312 -4.86 20.07 5.65
CA VAL A 312 -4.74 18.60 5.60
C VAL A 312 -3.69 18.21 6.64
N ILE A 313 -4.10 17.39 7.61
CA ILE A 313 -3.28 16.93 8.74
C ILE A 313 -2.64 15.58 8.39
#